data_AF-A0A4V6KRK0-F1
#
_entry.id   AF-A0A4V6KRK0-F1
#
_cell.length_a   1.000
_cell.length_b   1.000
_cell.length_c   1.000
_cell.angle_alpha   90.00
_cell.angle_beta   90.00
_cell.angle_gamma   90.00
#
_symmetry.space_group_name_H-M   'P 1'
#
loop_
_entity.id
_entity.type
_entity.pdbx_description
1 polymer ?
#
loop_
_entity_poly.entity_id
_entity_poly.type
_entity_poly.pdbx_seq_one_letter_code
_entity_poly.pdbx_strand_id
1 'polypeptide(L)'
;MKSVRTIYEYYKQHRYQTVIMGASFRKVEQILALAGCDRLTIAPNLLEELKQSNQPIERKLTPSTEGFYQPAPLAEAEFRWLHNQDAMAVEKLAEGIRLFAVDQQKLEDMLIAQL
;
A
#
# COMPACT_ATOMS: atom_id res chain seq x y z
N MET A 1 -0.07 -7.57 -5.02
CA MET A 1 -0.76 -8.39 -3.99
C MET A 1 0.22 -9.06 -3.04
N LYS A 2 1.21 -9.82 -3.55
CA LYS A 2 2.22 -10.50 -2.70
C LYS A 2 2.88 -9.57 -1.67
N SER A 3 3.35 -8.39 -2.07
CA SER A 3 3.98 -7.41 -1.16
C SER A 3 3.10 -7.03 0.04
N VAL A 4 1.85 -6.57 -0.17
CA VAL A 4 0.94 -6.19 0.92
C VAL A 4 0.64 -7.36 1.85
N ARG A 5 0.50 -8.58 1.30
CA ARG A 5 0.28 -9.78 2.10
C ARG A 5 1.47 -10.08 3.01
N THR A 6 2.69 -10.05 2.47
CA THR A 6 3.92 -10.25 3.27
C THR A 6 4.07 -9.18 4.35
N ILE A 7 3.77 -7.92 4.04
CA ILE A 7 3.79 -6.83 5.02
C ILE A 7 2.73 -7.06 6.10
N TYR A 8 1.50 -7.40 5.72
CA TYR A 8 0.43 -7.69 6.68
C TYR A 8 0.80 -8.84 7.61
N GLU A 9 1.25 -9.97 7.06
CA GLU A 9 1.68 -11.15 7.83
C GLU A 9 2.80 -10.77 8.82
N TYR A 10 3.86 -10.09 8.35
CA TYR A 10 4.96 -9.63 9.19
C TYR A 10 4.47 -8.73 10.34
N TYR A 11 3.60 -7.76 10.05
CA TYR A 11 3.08 -6.84 11.07
C TYR A 11 2.22 -7.55 12.10
N LYS A 12 1.34 -8.46 11.68
CA LYS A 12 0.44 -9.19 12.60
C LYS A 12 1.19 -10.21 13.45
N GLN A 13 2.23 -10.85 12.89
CA GLN A 13 3.12 -11.76 13.61
C GLN A 13 3.95 -11.05 14.68
N HIS A 14 4.48 -9.86 14.39
CA HIS A 14 5.31 -9.08 15.33
C HIS A 14 4.50 -8.07 16.17
N ARG A 15 3.17 -8.16 16.11
CA ARG A 15 2.23 -7.34 16.88
C ARG A 15 2.43 -5.82 16.73
N TYR A 16 2.91 -5.38 15.57
CA TYR A 16 2.99 -3.95 15.24
C TYR A 16 1.59 -3.34 15.16
N GLN A 17 1.42 -2.15 15.74
CA GLN A 17 0.12 -1.45 15.81
C GLN A 17 -0.17 -0.55 14.60
N THR A 18 0.81 -0.35 13.71
CA THR A 18 0.61 0.42 12.49
C THR A 18 -0.48 -0.22 11.63
N VAL A 19 -1.48 0.58 11.27
CA VAL A 19 -2.58 0.16 10.41
C VAL A 19 -2.06 -0.11 9.00
N ILE A 20 -2.32 -1.32 8.48
CA ILE A 20 -1.99 -1.66 7.09
C ILE A 20 -3.15 -1.25 6.19
N MET A 21 -2.92 -0.22 5.38
CA MET A 21 -3.89 0.27 4.39
C MET A 21 -3.40 0.00 2.96
N GLY A 22 -4.02 -0.95 2.27
CA GLY A 22 -3.75 -1.20 0.86
C GLY A 22 -4.25 -0.04 -0.02
N ALA A 23 -3.47 0.36 -1.03
CA ALA A 23 -3.77 1.50 -1.91
C ALA A 23 -3.37 1.21 -3.36
N SER A 24 -3.76 2.11 -4.27
CA SER A 24 -3.38 2.08 -5.70
C SER A 24 -3.83 0.81 -6.44
N PHE A 25 -5.12 0.48 -6.31
CA PHE A 25 -5.73 -0.63 -7.04
C PHE A 25 -5.99 -0.26 -8.49
N ARG A 26 -5.75 -1.22 -9.39
CA ARG A 26 -6.07 -1.08 -10.82
C ARG A 26 -7.28 -1.91 -11.25
N LYS A 27 -7.64 -2.91 -10.44
CA LYS A 27 -8.75 -3.83 -10.73
C LYS A 27 -9.41 -4.32 -9.43
N VAL A 28 -10.67 -4.73 -9.50
CA VAL A 28 -11.43 -5.24 -8.36
C VAL A 28 -10.83 -6.51 -7.77
N GLU A 29 -10.28 -7.42 -8.58
CA GLU A 29 -9.74 -8.71 -8.10
C GLU A 29 -8.56 -8.51 -7.14
N GLN A 30 -7.82 -7.42 -7.32
CA GLN A 30 -6.74 -7.03 -6.42
C GLN A 30 -7.24 -6.64 -5.03
N ILE A 31 -8.39 -5.97 -4.97
CA ILE A 31 -9.04 -5.58 -3.72
C ILE A 31 -9.55 -6.83 -3.00
N LEU A 32 -10.27 -7.69 -3.73
CA LEU A 32 -10.82 -8.95 -3.21
C LEU A 32 -9.71 -9.88 -2.70
N ALA A 33 -8.56 -9.93 -3.38
CA ALA A 33 -7.40 -10.70 -2.94
C ALA A 33 -6.81 -10.25 -1.59
N LEU A 34 -7.16 -9.05 -1.12
CA LEU A 34 -6.75 -8.49 0.17
C LEU A 34 -7.93 -8.35 1.15
N ALA A 35 -9.08 -8.98 0.89
CA ALA A 35 -10.21 -8.98 1.81
C ALA A 35 -9.79 -9.47 3.20
N GLY A 36 -9.95 -8.63 4.22
CA GLY A 36 -9.48 -8.88 5.58
C GLY A 36 -8.21 -8.10 6.00
N CYS A 37 -7.61 -7.32 5.09
CA CYS A 37 -6.66 -6.26 5.44
C CYS A 37 -7.30 -5.25 6.40
N ASP A 38 -6.51 -4.49 7.18
CA ASP A 38 -7.06 -3.56 8.18
C ASP A 38 -7.91 -2.48 7.52
N ARG A 39 -7.38 -1.88 6.44
CA ARG A 39 -8.06 -0.88 5.62
C ARG A 39 -7.66 -1.04 4.15
N LEU A 40 -8.52 -0.56 3.26
CA LEU A 40 -8.23 -0.44 1.83
C LEU A 40 -8.75 0.93 1.36
N THR A 41 -7.90 1.71 0.70
CA THR A 41 -8.34 2.94 0.01
C THR A 41 -8.56 2.64 -1.46
N ILE A 42 -9.78 2.89 -1.93
CA ILE A 42 -10.29 2.39 -3.21
C ILE A 42 -10.82 3.58 -4.01
N ALA A 43 -10.41 3.68 -5.28
CA ALA A 43 -10.89 4.74 -6.18
C ALA A 43 -12.41 4.60 -6.43
N PRO A 44 -13.14 5.72 -6.64
CA PRO A 44 -14.60 5.70 -6.78
C PRO A 44 -15.13 4.75 -7.86
N ASN A 45 -14.44 4.64 -9.00
CA ASN A 45 -14.83 3.73 -10.08
C ASN A 45 -14.82 2.26 -9.63
N LEU A 46 -13.77 1.83 -8.91
CA LEU A 46 -13.66 0.47 -8.40
C LEU A 46 -14.64 0.20 -7.25
N LEU A 47 -14.98 1.23 -6.45
CA LEU A 47 -16.04 1.12 -5.44
C LEU A 47 -17.41 0.88 -6.08
N GLU A 48 -17.71 1.56 -7.18
CA GLU A 48 -18.96 1.36 -7.90
C GLU A 48 -19.02 -0.04 -8.54
N GLU A 49 -17.93 -0.52 -9.14
CA GLU A 49 -17.84 -1.91 -9.64
C GLU A 49 -18.07 -2.94 -8.51
N LEU A 50 -17.47 -2.71 -7.34
CA LEU A 50 -17.70 -3.57 -6.15
C LEU A 50 -19.15 -3.54 -5.69
N LYS A 51 -19.77 -2.36 -5.66
CA LYS A 51 -21.17 -2.16 -5.23
C LYS A 51 -22.17 -2.85 -6.17
N GLN A 52 -21.86 -2.95 -7.46
CA GLN A 52 -22.69 -3.61 -8.46
C GLN A 52 -22.56 -5.14 -8.46
N SER A 53 -21.55 -5.68 -7.76
CA SER A 53 -21.33 -7.11 -7.66
C SER A 53 -22.13 -7.74 -6.52
N ASN A 54 -22.83 -8.84 -6.81
CA ASN A 54 -23.49 -9.70 -5.81
C ASN A 54 -22.70 -10.97 -5.51
N GLN A 55 -21.45 -11.06 -5.97
CA GLN A 55 -20.62 -12.24 -5.73
C GLN A 55 -20.22 -12.31 -4.25
N PRO A 56 -20.25 -13.50 -3.63
CA PRO A 56 -19.80 -13.65 -2.25
C PRO A 56 -18.30 -13.32 -2.15
N ILE A 57 -17.93 -12.58 -1.10
CA ILE A 57 -16.54 -12.21 -0.82
C ILE A 57 -15.99 -13.15 0.25
N GLU A 58 -14.94 -13.89 -0.09
CA GLU A 58 -14.21 -14.72 0.86
C GLU A 58 -13.08 -13.90 1.49
N ARG A 59 -12.96 -13.96 2.82
CA ARG A 59 -11.85 -13.34 3.55
C ARG A 59 -10.53 -14.04 3.19
N LYS A 60 -9.53 -13.27 2.77
CA LYS A 60 -8.20 -13.77 2.35
C LYS A 60 -7.09 -13.51 3.36
N LEU A 61 -7.22 -12.49 4.20
CA LEU A 61 -6.22 -12.12 5.21
C LEU A 61 -6.82 -12.21 6.63
N THR A 62 -6.17 -12.98 7.48
CA THR A 62 -6.54 -13.14 8.89
C THR A 62 -5.29 -12.92 9.75
N PRO A 63 -5.37 -12.19 10.88
CA PRO A 63 -4.22 -12.01 11.75
C PRO A 63 -3.63 -13.33 12.22
N SER A 64 -2.30 -13.41 12.30
CA SER A 64 -1.62 -14.59 12.83
C SER A 64 -1.99 -14.82 14.30
N THR A 65 -2.25 -16.07 14.66
CA THR A 65 -2.35 -16.51 16.05
C THR A 65 -0.98 -16.54 16.71
N GLU A 66 0.07 -16.85 15.95
CA GLU A 66 1.46 -16.80 16.39
C GLU A 66 1.91 -15.35 16.63
N GLY A 67 2.71 -15.17 17.68
CA GLY A 67 3.33 -13.90 18.03
C GLY A 67 4.84 -14.05 18.17
N PHE A 68 5.58 -13.15 17.55
CA PHE A 68 7.05 -13.06 17.65
C PHE A 68 7.44 -11.74 18.31
N TYR A 69 8.59 -11.73 18.99
CA TYR A 69 9.20 -10.48 19.46
C TYR A 69 9.63 -9.64 18.26
N GLN A 70 9.44 -8.32 18.37
CA GLN A 70 9.93 -7.39 17.36
C GLN A 70 11.45 -7.51 17.25
N PRO A 71 12.01 -7.64 16.03
CA PRO A 71 13.45 -7.66 15.84
C PRO A 71 14.05 -6.29 16.15
N ALA A 72 15.38 -6.24 16.20
CA ALA A 72 16.08 -4.97 16.28
C ALA A 72 15.70 -4.05 15.09
N PRO A 73 15.58 -2.73 15.31
CA PRO A 73 15.37 -1.79 14.23
C PRO A 73 16.49 -1.85 13.20
N LEU A 74 16.16 -1.69 11.92
CA LEU A 74 17.16 -1.58 10.85
C LEU A 74 17.94 -0.27 11.00
N ALA A 75 19.27 -0.34 10.89
CA ALA A 75 20.10 0.84 10.72
C ALA A 75 19.90 1.46 9.32
N GLU A 76 20.26 2.73 9.15
CA GLU A 76 20.10 3.42 7.86
C GLU A 76 20.82 2.69 6.71
N ALA A 77 22.05 2.23 6.94
CA ALA A 77 22.82 1.51 5.93
C ALA A 77 22.15 0.20 5.51
N GLU A 78 21.58 -0.55 6.47
CA GLU A 78 20.86 -1.79 6.20
C GLU A 78 19.57 -1.54 5.42
N PHE A 79 18.80 -0.52 5.82
CA PHE A 79 17.60 -0.10 5.09
C PHE A 79 17.93 0.27 3.64
N ARG A 80 18.94 1.12 3.42
CA ARG A 80 19.36 1.54 2.08
C ARG A 80 19.82 0.35 1.26
N TRP A 81 20.63 -0.55 1.84
CA TRP A 81 21.08 -1.74 1.15
C TRP A 81 19.91 -2.63 0.74
N LEU A 82 19.05 -3.04 1.68
CA LEU A 82 17.90 -3.90 1.41
C LEU A 82 16.93 -3.28 0.39
N HIS A 83 16.68 -1.97 0.47
CA HIS A 83 15.84 -1.27 -0.50
C HIS A 83 16.45 -1.30 -1.91
N ASN A 84 17.77 -1.10 -2.04
CA ASN A 84 18.45 -1.13 -3.33
C ASN A 84 18.50 -2.53 -3.98
N GLN A 85 18.21 -3.60 -3.23
CA GLN A 85 18.10 -4.95 -3.79
C GLN A 85 16.78 -5.20 -4.54
N ASP A 86 15.76 -4.34 -4.38
CA ASP A 86 14.51 -4.41 -5.11
C ASP A 86 14.45 -3.28 -6.16
N ALA A 87 14.81 -3.61 -7.40
CA ALA A 87 14.82 -2.66 -8.51
C ALA A 87 13.46 -1.97 -8.71
N MET A 88 12.36 -2.70 -8.56
CA MET A 88 11.00 -2.13 -8.71
C MET A 88 10.71 -1.14 -7.59
N ALA A 89 11.07 -1.46 -6.34
CA ALA A 89 10.87 -0.55 -5.22
C ALA A 89 11.67 0.75 -5.39
N VAL A 90 12.94 0.66 -5.81
CA VAL A 90 13.80 1.82 -6.07
C VAL A 90 13.20 2.72 -7.15
N GLU A 91 12.87 2.14 -8.30
CA GLU A 91 12.35 2.88 -9.44
C GLU A 91 11.00 3.53 -9.13
N LYS A 92 10.06 2.78 -8.51
CA LYS A 92 8.71 3.27 -8.21
C LYS A 92 8.69 4.31 -7.10
N LEU A 93 9.57 4.22 -6.10
CA LEU A 93 9.69 5.27 -5.10
C LEU A 93 10.15 6.58 -5.75
N ALA A 94 11.22 6.52 -6.55
CA ALA A 94 11.77 7.72 -7.18
C ALA A 94 10.81 8.30 -8.24
N GLU A 95 10.14 7.46 -9.03
CA GLU A 95 9.12 7.88 -9.99
C GLU A 95 7.94 8.56 -9.29
N GLY A 96 7.40 7.97 -8.23
CA GLY A 96 6.26 8.52 -7.50
C GLY A 96 6.55 9.91 -6.93
N ILE A 97 7.73 10.11 -6.33
CA ILE A 97 8.15 11.43 -5.82
C ILE A 97 8.19 12.46 -6.96
N ARG A 98 8.78 12.12 -8.11
CA ARG A 98 8.86 13.02 -9.26
C ARG A 98 7.49 13.38 -9.81
N LEU A 99 6.58 12.41 -9.92
CA LEU A 99 5.22 12.64 -10.44
C LEU A 99 4.43 13.58 -9.51
N PHE A 100 4.50 13.38 -8.19
CA PHE A 100 3.86 14.30 -7.24
C PHE A 100 4.45 15.72 -7.30
N ALA A 101 5.76 15.86 -7.46
CA ALA A 101 6.40 17.17 -7.61
C ALA A 101 5.93 17.89 -8.90
N VAL A 102 5.78 17.16 -10.00
CA VAL A 102 5.24 17.70 -11.25
C VAL A 102 3.80 18.19 -11.07
N ASP A 103 2.96 17.41 -10.40
CA ASP A 103 1.56 17.81 -10.18
C ASP A 103 1.43 18.96 -9.17
N GLN A 104 2.33 19.05 -8.19
CA GLN A 104 2.43 20.20 -7.29
C GLN A 104 2.75 21.49 -8.06
N GLN A 105 3.73 21.47 -8.97
CA GLN A 105 4.07 22.65 -9.78
C GLN A 105 2.89 23.11 -10.64
N LYS A 106 2.18 22.16 -11.28
CA LYS A 106 0.99 22.49 -12.07
C LYS A 106 -0.09 23.16 -11.23
N LEU A 107 -0.27 22.71 -9.99
CA LEU A 107 -1.22 23.31 -9.06
C LEU A 107 -0.79 24.75 -8.72
N GLU A 108 0.48 24.97 -8.43
CA GLU A 108 1.02 26.30 -8.14
C GLU A 108 0.85 27.26 -9.31
N ASP A 109 1.17 26.82 -10.54
CA ASP A 109 0.98 27.62 -11.76
C ASP A 109 -0.49 28.00 -11.97
N MET A 110 -1.42 27.07 -11.71
CA MET A 110 -2.86 27.32 -11.79
C MET A 110 -3.32 28.36 -10.77
N LEU A 111 -2.79 28.30 -9.54
CA LEU A 111 -3.11 29.26 -8.48
C LEU A 111 -2.56 30.64 -8.82
N ILE A 112 -1.33 30.72 -9.32
CA ILE A 112 -0.72 31.99 -9.77
C ILE A 112 -1.53 32.62 -10.89
N ALA A 113 -2.04 31.82 -11.84
CA ALA A 113 -2.87 32.33 -12.94
C ALA A 113 -4.24 32.89 -12.49
N GLN A 114 -4.66 32.62 -11.24
CA GLN A 114 -5.90 33.14 -10.65
C GLN A 114 -5.68 34.33 -9.71
N LEU A 115 -4.43 34.73 -9.47
CA LEU A 115 -4.05 35.92 -8.68
C LEU A 115 -3.89 37.14 -9.59
#